data_AF-A0A7G2CKK6-F1
#
_entry.id   AF-A0A7G2CKK6-F1
#
_cell.length_a   1.000
_cell.length_b   1.000
_cell.length_c   1.000
_cell.angle_alpha   90.00
_cell.angle_beta   90.00
_cell.angle_gamma   90.00
#
_symmetry.space_group_name_H-M   'P 1'
#
loop_
_entity.id
_entity.type
_entity.pdbx_description
1 polymer ?
#
loop_
_entity_poly.entity_id
_entity_poly.type
_entity_poly.pdbx_seq_one_letter_code
_entity_poly.pdbx_strand_id
1 'polypeptide(L)'
;MFRYLGRVLLYDAKDLKSKMIFERAKRMKMKSGVAAHEINEREVAQEAGLVPPDCVSTEEFEENRKKLLRMLETQKLNRISRREAFLTWQAGQREKGAAQRLARQTRKQEKYKRHHYHSQKGKLLPLSFTDERDLDSPQNSVFSSNRLDSPHPRTASSVTDFLRRQRQ
;
A
#
# COMPACT_ATOMS: atom_id res chain seq x y z
N MET A 1 -7.00 -19.04 29.16
CA MET A 1 -8.31 -18.69 28.57
C MET A 1 -8.23 -18.34 27.08
N PHE A 2 -7.89 -17.12 26.64
CA PHE A 2 -8.06 -16.75 25.22
C PHE A 2 -7.21 -17.53 24.20
N ARG A 3 -5.96 -17.88 24.55
CA ARG A 3 -5.11 -18.72 23.68
C ARG A 3 -5.69 -20.12 23.48
N TYR A 4 -6.38 -20.63 24.50
CA TYR A 4 -7.03 -21.93 24.48
C TYR A 4 -8.29 -21.89 23.61
N LEU A 5 -9.18 -20.91 23.84
CA LEU A 5 -10.36 -20.67 23.00
C LEU A 5 -10.00 -20.45 21.52
N GLY A 6 -8.92 -19.71 21.25
CA GLY A 6 -8.43 -19.53 19.89
C GLY A 6 -8.01 -20.84 19.23
N ARG A 7 -7.37 -21.75 19.97
CA ARG A 7 -7.00 -23.09 19.47
C ARG A 7 -8.21 -23.96 19.21
N VAL A 8 -9.22 -23.92 20.08
CA VAL A 8 -10.49 -24.64 19.88
C VAL A 8 -11.19 -24.15 18.61
N LEU A 9 -11.32 -22.83 18.44
CA LEU A 9 -11.92 -22.26 17.22
C LEU A 9 -11.15 -22.61 15.95
N LEU A 10 -9.82 -22.64 16.01
CA LEU A 10 -8.97 -23.07 14.89
C LEU A 10 -9.09 -24.58 14.61
N TYR A 11 -9.34 -25.39 15.63
CA TYR A 11 -9.57 -26.83 15.48
C TYR A 11 -10.93 -27.10 14.82
N ASP A 12 -11.99 -26.42 15.26
CA ASP A 12 -13.32 -26.48 14.64
C ASP A 12 -13.29 -26.03 13.17
N ALA A 13 -12.52 -24.98 12.88
CA ALA A 13 -12.29 -24.50 11.52
C ALA A 13 -11.37 -25.39 10.68
N LYS A 14 -10.89 -26.52 11.23
CA LYS A 14 -9.97 -27.48 10.58
C LYS A 14 -8.68 -26.84 10.07
N ASP A 15 -8.18 -25.85 10.78
CA ASP A 15 -6.96 -25.12 10.44
C ASP A 15 -5.72 -26.04 10.35
N LEU A 16 -4.74 -25.65 9.53
CA LEU A 16 -3.53 -26.44 9.34
C LEU A 16 -2.69 -26.53 10.63
N LYS A 17 -2.65 -25.44 11.40
CA LYS A 17 -1.87 -25.39 12.64
C LYS A 17 -2.46 -26.30 13.72
N SER A 18 -3.78 -26.33 13.84
CA SER A 18 -4.48 -27.19 14.79
C SER A 18 -4.31 -28.67 14.44
N LYS A 19 -4.35 -29.02 13.13
CA LYS A 19 -3.99 -30.36 12.64
C LYS A 19 -2.55 -30.76 12.99
N MET A 20 -1.57 -29.88 12.78
CA MET A 20 -0.18 -30.17 13.13
C MET A 20 0.01 -30.41 14.64
N ILE A 21 -0.69 -29.64 15.48
CA ILE A 21 -0.66 -29.82 16.93
C ILE A 21 -1.27 -31.17 17.32
N PHE A 22 -2.41 -31.53 16.71
CA PHE A 22 -3.07 -32.82 16.94
C PHE A 22 -2.19 -34.00 16.53
N GLU A 23 -1.62 -33.97 15.33
CA GLU A 23 -0.71 -35.01 14.82
C GLU A 23 0.54 -35.17 15.67
N ARG A 24 1.04 -34.06 16.23
CA ARG A 24 2.17 -34.10 17.16
C ARG A 24 1.76 -34.78 18.47
N ALA A 25 0.59 -34.46 19.01
CA ALA A 25 0.08 -35.09 20.24
C ALA A 25 -0.16 -36.59 20.04
N LYS A 26 -0.76 -36.99 18.90
CA LYS A 26 -0.96 -38.40 18.52
C LYS A 26 0.36 -39.17 18.46
N ARG A 27 1.38 -38.58 17.83
CA ARG A 27 2.74 -39.17 17.78
C ARG A 27 3.39 -39.30 19.17
N MET A 28 3.14 -38.37 20.08
CA MET A 28 3.66 -38.46 21.45
C MET A 28 3.00 -39.61 22.22
N LYS A 29 1.69 -39.83 22.04
CA LYS A 29 0.97 -40.99 22.64
C LYS A 29 1.46 -42.33 22.12
N MET A 30 1.74 -42.43 20.82
CA MET A 30 2.36 -43.63 20.25
C MET A 30 3.75 -43.89 20.84
N LYS A 31 4.56 -42.84 21.03
CA LYS A 31 5.89 -42.95 21.64
C LYS A 31 5.86 -43.37 23.11
N SER A 32 4.78 -43.07 23.83
CA SER A 32 4.57 -43.56 25.20
C SER A 32 4.11 -45.01 25.29
N GLY A 33 4.01 -45.72 24.15
CA GLY A 33 3.67 -47.15 24.11
C GLY A 33 2.18 -47.45 23.94
N VAL A 34 1.35 -46.44 23.66
CA VAL A 34 -0.09 -46.65 23.40
C VAL A 34 -0.28 -47.12 21.95
N ALA A 35 -0.95 -48.24 21.75
CA ALA A 35 -1.17 -48.79 20.41
C ALA A 35 -2.12 -47.88 19.61
N ALA A 36 -1.91 -47.80 18.29
CA ALA A 36 -2.63 -46.84 17.43
C ALA A 36 -4.18 -46.95 17.48
N HIS A 37 -4.70 -48.14 17.80
CA HIS A 37 -6.14 -48.41 17.90
C HIS A 37 -6.74 -48.08 19.27
N GLU A 38 -5.91 -47.94 20.31
CA GLU A 38 -6.32 -47.56 21.66
C GLU A 38 -6.31 -46.03 21.85
N ILE A 39 -5.79 -45.29 20.86
CA ILE A 39 -5.70 -43.84 20.93
C ILE A 39 -7.10 -43.24 20.73
N ASN A 40 -7.70 -42.80 21.83
CA ASN A 40 -8.91 -42.00 21.79
C ASN A 40 -8.60 -40.59 21.25
N GLU A 41 -9.08 -40.29 20.05
CA GLU A 41 -8.84 -39.01 19.38
C GLU A 41 -9.38 -37.81 20.17
N ARG A 42 -10.48 -38.00 20.91
CA ARG A 42 -11.08 -36.94 21.73
C ARG A 42 -10.20 -36.58 22.92
N GLU A 43 -9.64 -37.57 23.60
CA GLU A 43 -8.72 -37.36 24.71
C GLU A 43 -7.42 -36.69 24.25
N VAL A 44 -6.88 -37.10 23.10
CA VAL A 44 -5.69 -36.47 22.50
C VAL A 44 -5.96 -35.01 22.15
N ALA A 45 -7.14 -34.71 21.62
CA ALA A 45 -7.55 -33.34 21.31
C ALA A 45 -7.76 -32.49 22.57
N GLN A 46 -8.31 -33.06 23.64
CA GLN A 46 -8.45 -32.38 24.94
C GLN A 46 -7.08 -32.11 25.58
N GLU A 47 -6.18 -33.10 25.59
CA GLU A 47 -4.81 -32.96 26.13
C GLU A 47 -3.97 -31.95 25.33
N ALA A 48 -4.16 -31.90 24.01
CA ALA A 48 -3.54 -30.89 23.15
C ALA A 48 -4.14 -29.48 23.33
N GLY A 49 -5.20 -29.35 24.12
CA GLY A 49 -5.93 -28.11 24.36
C GLY A 49 -6.67 -27.59 23.12
N LEU A 50 -7.15 -28.52 22.29
CA LEU A 50 -7.93 -28.27 21.07
C LEU A 50 -9.44 -28.44 21.29
N VAL A 51 -9.85 -29.13 22.36
CA VAL A 51 -11.26 -29.35 22.72
C VAL A 51 -11.46 -29.02 24.21
N PRO A 52 -12.59 -28.40 24.60
CA PRO A 52 -13.07 -28.28 25.99
C PRO A 52 -12.96 -29.60 26.77
N PRO A 53 -12.35 -29.62 27.96
CA PRO A 53 -12.56 -30.74 28.86
C PRO A 53 -14.04 -30.76 29.27
N ASP A 54 -14.58 -31.97 29.48
CA ASP A 54 -16.02 -32.18 29.70
C ASP A 54 -16.54 -31.55 31.02
N CYS A 55 -15.66 -30.97 31.83
CA CYS A 55 -15.95 -30.29 33.10
C CYS A 55 -16.22 -28.78 32.97
N VAL A 56 -16.17 -28.19 31.78
CA VAL A 56 -16.46 -26.75 31.58
C VAL A 56 -17.94 -26.57 31.24
N SER A 57 -18.63 -25.70 31.99
CA SER A 57 -20.00 -25.30 31.65
C SER A 57 -20.05 -24.78 30.21
N THR A 58 -20.91 -25.38 29.39
CA THR A 58 -21.09 -25.03 27.98
C THR A 58 -21.44 -23.55 27.80
N GLU A 59 -22.18 -22.99 28.75
CA GLU A 59 -22.60 -21.58 28.76
C GLU A 59 -21.40 -20.63 28.92
N GLU A 60 -20.52 -20.88 29.90
CA GLU A 60 -19.31 -20.07 30.11
C GLU A 60 -18.37 -20.14 28.90
N PHE A 61 -18.29 -21.30 28.25
CA PHE A 61 -17.49 -21.46 27.05
C PHE A 61 -18.05 -20.63 25.89
N GLU A 62 -19.37 -20.64 25.68
CA GLU A 62 -20.02 -19.83 24.65
C GLU A 62 -19.88 -18.33 24.90
N GLU A 63 -20.02 -17.87 26.13
CA GLU A 63 -19.81 -16.47 26.48
C GLU A 63 -18.38 -16.02 26.21
N ASN A 64 -17.41 -16.83 26.61
CA ASN A 64 -16.00 -16.56 26.35
C ASN A 64 -15.67 -16.57 24.85
N ARG A 65 -16.30 -17.46 24.07
CA ARG A 65 -16.21 -17.47 22.61
C ARG A 65 -16.76 -16.17 22.02
N LYS A 66 -17.96 -15.73 22.41
CA LYS A 66 -18.56 -14.46 21.96
C LYS A 66 -17.66 -13.27 22.30
N LYS A 67 -17.10 -13.24 23.51
CA LYS A 67 -16.15 -12.20 23.95
C LYS A 67 -14.88 -12.19 23.12
N LEU A 68 -14.31 -13.35 22.81
CA LEU A 68 -13.12 -13.47 21.97
C LEU A 68 -13.39 -12.97 20.54
N LEU A 69 -14.52 -13.33 19.94
CA LEU A 69 -14.90 -12.88 18.61
C LEU A 69 -15.06 -11.36 18.54
N ARG A 70 -15.77 -10.75 19.51
CA ARG A 70 -15.89 -9.28 19.60
C ARG A 70 -14.52 -8.60 19.78
N MET A 71 -13.62 -9.19 20.55
CA MET A 71 -12.27 -8.67 20.70
C MET A 71 -11.49 -8.72 19.37
N LEU A 72 -11.63 -9.78 18.58
CA LEU A 72 -10.98 -9.86 17.27
C LEU A 72 -11.56 -8.85 16.28
N GLU A 73 -12.88 -8.65 16.28
CA GLU A 73 -13.54 -7.64 15.45
C GLU A 73 -13.07 -6.23 15.80
N THR A 74 -13.06 -5.88 17.10
CA THR A 74 -12.57 -4.57 17.55
C THR A 74 -11.10 -4.36 17.19
N GLN A 75 -10.25 -5.38 17.31
CA GLN A 75 -8.85 -5.30 16.85
C GLN A 75 -8.75 -5.08 15.33
N LYS A 76 -9.57 -5.75 14.53
CA LYS A 76 -9.62 -5.55 13.08
C LYS A 76 -10.03 -4.12 12.73
N LEU A 77 -11.10 -3.62 13.35
CA LEU A 77 -11.56 -2.24 13.15
C LEU A 77 -10.50 -1.22 13.55
N ASN A 78 -9.83 -1.43 14.69
CA ASN A 78 -8.73 -0.56 15.14
C ASN A 78 -7.56 -0.56 14.14
N ARG A 79 -7.21 -1.71 13.55
CA ARG A 79 -6.18 -1.79 12.52
C ARG A 79 -6.57 -1.03 11.25
N ILE A 80 -7.83 -1.15 10.83
CA ILE A 80 -8.36 -0.44 9.66
C ILE A 80 -8.33 1.07 9.93
N SER A 81 -8.89 1.52 11.05
CA SER A 81 -8.92 2.94 11.44
C SER A 81 -7.52 3.56 11.50
N ARG A 82 -6.53 2.86 12.09
CA ARG A 82 -5.13 3.34 12.11
C ARG A 82 -4.54 3.46 10.71
N ARG A 83 -4.83 2.49 9.82
CA ARG A 83 -4.38 2.52 8.43
C ARG A 83 -5.01 3.69 7.67
N GLU A 84 -6.30 3.90 7.85
CA GLU A 84 -7.02 5.03 7.23
C GLU A 84 -6.47 6.37 7.72
N ALA A 85 -6.26 6.54 9.03
CA ALA A 85 -5.65 7.74 9.59
C ALA A 85 -4.25 7.99 9.01
N PHE A 86 -3.43 6.94 8.88
CA PHE A 86 -2.11 7.06 8.26
C PHE A 86 -2.18 7.47 6.78
N LEU A 87 -3.12 6.91 6.01
CA LEU A 87 -3.31 7.26 4.60
C LEU A 87 -3.78 8.70 4.44
N THR A 88 -4.71 9.16 5.27
CA THR A 88 -5.17 10.55 5.29
C THR A 88 -4.03 11.50 5.64
N TRP A 89 -3.21 11.16 6.65
CA TRP A 89 -2.03 11.94 6.99
C TRP A 89 -1.03 12.01 5.81
N GLN A 90 -0.78 10.87 5.15
CA GLN A 90 0.12 10.81 4.00
C GLN A 90 -0.41 11.63 2.81
N ALA A 91 -1.72 11.60 2.56
CA ALA A 91 -2.37 12.44 1.55
C ALA A 91 -2.17 13.93 1.85
N GLY A 92 -2.40 14.35 3.10
CA GLY A 92 -2.15 15.73 3.53
C GLY A 92 -0.69 16.20 3.34
N GLN A 93 0.29 15.33 3.59
CA GLN A 93 1.70 15.66 3.30
C GLN A 93 1.96 15.82 1.80
N ARG A 94 1.37 14.97 0.96
CA ARG A 94 1.49 15.07 -0.51
C ARG A 94 0.86 16.35 -1.03
N GLU A 95 -0.32 16.72 -0.53
CA GLU A 95 -1.01 17.97 -0.88
C GLU A 95 -0.18 19.20 -0.50
N LYS A 96 0.36 19.22 0.74
CA LYS A 96 1.25 20.30 1.18
C LYS A 96 2.48 20.44 0.27
N GLY A 97 3.10 19.32 -0.10
CA GLY A 97 4.23 19.32 -1.04
C GLY A 97 3.85 19.77 -2.45
N ALA A 98 2.68 19.36 -2.95
CA ALA A 98 2.16 19.79 -4.24
C ALA A 98 1.86 21.29 -4.27
N ALA A 99 1.19 21.81 -3.24
CA ALA A 99 0.91 23.23 -3.08
C ALA A 99 2.20 24.06 -3.05
N GLN A 100 3.22 23.59 -2.33
CA GLN A 100 4.51 24.29 -2.29
C GLN A 100 5.23 24.29 -3.65
N ARG A 101 5.17 23.19 -4.41
CA ARG A 101 5.73 23.15 -5.78
C ARG A 101 5.01 24.13 -6.70
N LEU A 102 3.67 24.16 -6.64
CA LEU A 102 2.87 25.09 -7.41
C LEU A 102 3.21 26.54 -7.08
N ALA A 103 3.30 26.89 -5.79
CA ALA A 103 3.68 28.23 -5.36
C ALA A 103 5.09 28.65 -5.82
N ARG A 104 6.05 27.73 -5.87
CA ARG A 104 7.39 28.00 -6.42
C ARG A 104 7.34 28.19 -7.93
N GLN A 105 6.53 27.38 -8.63
CA GLN A 105 6.36 27.47 -10.08
C GLN A 105 5.72 28.80 -10.48
N THR A 106 4.66 29.24 -9.79
CA THR A 106 3.99 30.52 -10.07
C THR A 106 4.94 31.70 -9.86
N ARG A 107 5.69 31.73 -8.74
CA ARG A 107 6.73 32.75 -8.49
C ARG A 107 7.81 32.76 -9.55
N LYS A 108 8.27 31.59 -10.00
CA LYS A 108 9.27 31.49 -11.07
C LYS A 108 8.73 32.02 -12.40
N GLN A 109 7.48 31.68 -12.74
CA GLN A 109 6.81 32.19 -13.94
C GLN A 109 6.63 33.70 -13.90
N GLU A 110 6.22 34.26 -12.76
CA GLU A 110 6.07 35.70 -12.58
C GLU A 110 7.41 36.43 -12.69
N LYS A 111 8.46 35.92 -12.03
CA LYS A 111 9.83 36.44 -12.16
C LYS A 111 10.30 36.40 -13.61
N TYR A 112 10.08 35.27 -14.32
CA TYR A 112 10.41 35.15 -15.73
C TYR A 112 9.68 36.19 -16.58
N LYS A 113 8.36 36.36 -16.41
CA LYS A 113 7.57 37.38 -17.11
C LYS A 113 8.17 38.77 -16.89
N ARG A 114 8.43 39.16 -15.64
CA ARG A 114 9.02 40.47 -15.31
C ARG A 114 10.34 40.72 -16.04
N HIS A 115 11.26 39.76 -16.01
CA HIS A 115 12.54 39.87 -16.71
C HIS A 115 12.39 39.82 -18.23
N HIS A 116 11.50 38.98 -18.76
CA HIS A 116 11.27 38.86 -20.19
C HIS A 116 10.71 40.15 -20.79
N TYR A 117 9.68 40.74 -20.15
CA TYR A 117 9.12 42.03 -20.55
C TYR A 117 10.13 43.19 -20.43
N HIS A 118 11.09 43.12 -19.49
CA HIS A 118 12.14 44.13 -19.39
C HIS A 118 13.27 43.92 -20.41
N SER A 119 13.59 42.66 -20.76
CA SER A 119 14.57 42.33 -21.79
C SER A 119 14.08 42.60 -23.23
N GLN A 120 12.75 42.71 -23.42
CA GLN A 120 12.12 43.00 -24.71
C GLN A 120 11.82 44.49 -24.96
N LYS A 121 12.09 45.39 -23.99
CA LYS A 121 12.04 46.84 -24.21
C LYS A 121 13.11 47.23 -25.23
N GLY A 122 12.78 47.14 -26.52
CA GLY A 122 13.67 47.46 -27.64
C GLY A 122 13.46 46.63 -28.90
N LYS A 123 12.75 45.50 -28.84
CA LYS A 123 12.36 44.74 -30.05
C LYS A 123 10.88 44.94 -30.29
N LEU A 124 10.53 45.93 -31.12
CA LEU A 124 9.24 45.98 -31.79
C LEU A 124 9.06 44.64 -32.51
N LEU A 125 8.02 43.88 -32.15
CA LEU A 125 7.58 42.76 -32.96
C LEU A 125 7.18 43.35 -34.32
N PRO A 126 7.85 42.98 -35.44
CA PRO A 126 7.39 43.44 -36.74
C PRO A 126 6.05 42.77 -37.00
N LEU A 127 4.97 43.53 -36.87
CA LEU A 127 3.67 43.17 -37.41
C LEU A 127 3.80 43.33 -38.93
N SER A 128 4.18 42.25 -39.62
CA SER A 128 4.10 42.22 -41.07
C SER A 128 2.63 42.24 -41.46
N PHE A 129 2.14 43.40 -41.89
CA PHE A 129 0.96 43.48 -42.73
C PHE A 129 1.37 42.86 -44.06
N THR A 130 0.91 41.63 -44.34
CA THR A 130 1.03 41.03 -45.66
C THR A 130 0.05 41.75 -46.56
N ASP A 131 0.55 42.78 -47.26
CA ASP A 131 -0.15 43.35 -48.40
C ASP A 131 0.12 42.43 -49.60
N GLU A 132 -0.96 41.85 -50.10
CA GLU A 132 -1.02 41.06 -51.31
C GLU A 132 -0.46 41.88 -52.48
N ARG A 133 0.70 41.48 -53.03
CA ARG A 133 1.06 41.56 -54.46
C ARG A 133 2.50 41.09 -54.73
N ASP A 134 2.56 39.96 -55.43
CA ASP A 134 3.40 39.69 -56.60
C ASP A 134 4.94 39.58 -56.52
N LEU A 135 5.37 38.35 -56.86
CA LEU A 135 6.43 37.95 -57.81
C LEU A 135 7.89 37.76 -57.32
N ASP A 136 8.25 36.47 -57.24
CA ASP A 136 9.50 35.84 -57.65
C ASP A 136 10.86 36.35 -57.11
N SER A 137 11.31 35.77 -55.99
CA SER A 137 12.71 35.33 -55.83
C SER A 137 12.94 34.45 -54.60
N PRO A 138 13.70 33.34 -54.70
CA PRO A 138 14.10 32.55 -53.54
C PRO A 138 15.44 33.08 -53.02
N GLN A 139 15.41 34.00 -52.05
CA GLN A 139 16.61 34.33 -51.29
C GLN A 139 16.34 34.34 -49.78
N ASN A 140 16.87 33.29 -49.15
CA ASN A 140 17.56 33.34 -47.86
C ASN A 140 17.01 34.33 -46.84
N SER A 141 15.95 33.93 -46.12
CA SER A 141 15.85 34.33 -44.71
C SER A 141 16.46 33.22 -43.87
N VAL A 142 17.67 33.49 -43.39
CA VAL A 142 18.30 32.76 -42.30
C VAL A 142 17.39 32.94 -41.09
N PHE A 143 16.42 32.04 -40.94
CA PHE A 143 15.75 31.81 -39.68
C PHE A 143 16.80 31.18 -38.78
N SER A 144 17.64 32.01 -38.17
CA SER A 144 18.52 31.59 -37.08
C SER A 144 17.63 31.04 -35.98
N SER A 145 17.45 29.73 -36.06
CA SER A 145 17.00 28.85 -35.01
C SER A 145 17.86 29.14 -33.79
N ASN A 146 17.37 30.04 -32.93
CA ASN A 146 17.79 30.09 -31.55
C ASN A 146 17.32 28.78 -30.94
N ARG A 147 18.19 27.77 -31.05
CA ARG A 147 18.14 26.55 -30.25
C ARG A 147 18.12 26.98 -28.80
N LEU A 148 16.92 27.02 -28.24
CA LEU A 148 16.71 26.84 -26.82
C LEU A 148 17.32 25.46 -26.49
N ASP A 149 18.51 25.48 -25.90
CA ASP A 149 19.03 24.34 -25.17
C ASP A 149 17.98 23.93 -24.13
N SER A 150 17.22 22.90 -24.50
CA SER A 150 16.23 22.29 -23.65
C SER A 150 16.98 21.58 -22.53
N PRO A 151 16.70 21.86 -21.25
CA PRO A 151 17.20 20.98 -20.21
C PRO A 151 16.54 19.62 -20.43
N HIS A 152 17.35 18.62 -20.76
CA HIS A 152 16.93 17.22 -20.89
C HIS A 152 15.95 16.86 -19.77
N PRO A 153 14.78 16.27 -20.06
CA PRO A 153 14.01 15.63 -19.02
C PRO A 153 14.86 14.48 -18.49
N ARG A 154 15.31 14.59 -17.24
CA ARG A 154 15.76 13.40 -16.49
C ARG A 154 14.62 12.41 -16.61
N THR A 155 14.93 11.28 -17.23
CA THR A 155 14.03 10.14 -17.43
C THR A 155 13.20 9.95 -16.18
N ALA A 156 11.89 10.13 -16.34
CA ALA A 156 10.94 9.76 -15.31
C ALA A 156 11.10 8.25 -15.11
N SER A 157 11.73 7.86 -14.01
CA SER A 157 11.72 6.47 -13.56
C SER A 157 10.27 6.08 -13.38
N SER A 158 9.77 5.27 -14.32
CA SER A 158 8.42 4.74 -14.28
C SER A 158 8.21 4.02 -12.95
N VAL A 159 7.07 4.29 -12.30
CA VAL A 159 6.64 3.65 -11.05
C VAL A 159 6.62 2.11 -11.14
N THR A 160 6.68 1.56 -12.36
CA THR A 160 6.77 0.12 -12.62
C THR A 160 8.13 -0.51 -12.29
N ASP A 161 9.23 0.25 -12.23
CA ASP A 161 10.57 -0.34 -11.99
C ASP A 161 10.83 -0.69 -10.52
N PHE A 162 10.12 -0.06 -9.58
CA PHE A 162 10.29 -0.35 -8.15
C PHE A 162 9.76 -1.74 -7.77
N LEU A 163 8.73 -2.23 -8.46
CA LEU A 163 8.13 -3.54 -8.20
C LEU A 163 8.92 -4.71 -8.80
N ARG A 164 9.79 -4.46 -9.79
CA ARG A 164 10.59 -5.52 -10.44
C ARG A 164 11.81 -5.94 -9.61
N ARG A 165 12.32 -5.07 -8.72
CA ARG A 165 13.50 -5.33 -7.87
C ARG A 165 13.23 -6.11 -6.57
N GLN A 166 11.97 -6.42 -6.25
CA GLN A 166 11.59 -7.14 -5.02
C GLN A 166 11.29 -8.63 -5.25
N ARG A 167 11.61 -9.18 -6.44
CA ARG A 167 11.37 -10.58 -6.81
C ARG A 167 12.63 -11.33 -7.29
N GLN A 168 13.82 -10.82 -6.95
CA GLN A 168 15.07 -11.58 -7.07
C GLN A 168 15.60 -11.88 -5.68
#